data_AF-Q6DSY3-F1
#
_entry.id   AF-Q6DSY3-F1
#
_cell.length_a   1.000
_cell.length_b   1.000
_cell.length_c   1.000
_cell.angle_alpha   90.00
_cell.angle_beta   90.00
_cell.angle_gamma   90.00
#
_symmetry.space_group_name_H-M   'P 1'
#
loop_
_entity.id
_entity.type
_entity.pdbx_description
1 polymer ?
#
loop_
_entity_poly.entity_id
_entity_poly.type
_entity_poly.pdbx_seq_one_letter_code
_entity_poly.pdbx_strand_id
1 'polypeptide(L)'
;SITCNFNNLGIGYFGVMSIENMKKINEAYQILQTALKQGLPALKENNGTLKEVKYTYICYGAGNDNCSPSVTGVNKQNGGTGTKTQTIDGKTVSTTISSKVVDSTAPDNAYKQSYTEITNELKGVPDNAQELLKQASALINTINTACPYFSVTNSNSPNAPKMEPTSGKLCGFTQEISAIQKMITDAQELVNQTSAINEHEQSTPIGNNNGKPFNPFTDASFAQGMLANASAQAKMLNLAHQVGQAINPENLTGS
;
A
#
# COMPACT_ATOMS: atom_id res chain seq x y z
N SER A 1 17.26 -6.42 -5.89
CA SER A 1 16.85 -6.83 -4.52
C SER A 1 17.35 -5.81 -3.52
N ILE A 2 16.79 -5.79 -2.31
CA ILE A 2 17.34 -5.07 -1.16
C ILE A 2 17.98 -6.11 -0.24
N THR A 3 19.19 -5.84 0.25
CA THR A 3 19.93 -6.76 1.13
C THR A 3 19.96 -6.21 2.55
N CYS A 4 19.47 -7.00 3.51
CA CYS A 4 19.51 -6.67 4.94
C CYS A 4 20.61 -7.50 5.63
N ASN A 5 21.82 -6.95 5.79
CA ASN A 5 22.99 -7.69 6.27
C ASN A 5 23.79 -6.96 7.37
N PHE A 6 23.17 -6.03 8.09
CA PHE A 6 23.80 -5.33 9.22
C PHE A 6 23.66 -6.16 10.49
N ASN A 7 24.74 -6.84 10.89
CA ASN A 7 24.71 -7.79 12.02
C ASN A 7 25.06 -7.18 13.40
N ASN A 8 25.77 -6.04 13.42
CA ASN A 8 26.33 -5.45 14.64
C ASN A 8 25.73 -4.08 14.99
N LEU A 9 24.55 -3.76 14.45
CA LEU A 9 23.85 -2.50 14.70
C LEU A 9 22.52 -2.78 15.38
N GLY A 10 22.12 -1.87 16.27
CA GLY A 10 20.83 -1.96 16.96
C GLY A 10 19.65 -1.85 15.99
N ILE A 11 18.66 -2.72 16.16
CA ILE A 11 17.38 -2.63 15.46
C ILE A 11 16.53 -1.53 16.09
N GLY A 12 15.92 -0.68 15.28
CA GLY A 12 14.94 0.32 15.74
C GLY A 12 15.22 1.74 15.27
N TYR A 13 14.76 2.72 16.06
CA TYR A 13 14.82 4.13 15.73
C TYR A 13 16.24 4.61 15.45
N PHE A 14 16.43 5.24 14.29
CA PHE A 14 17.72 5.69 13.79
C PHE A 14 18.79 4.59 13.72
N GLY A 15 18.36 3.33 13.67
CA GLY A 15 19.18 2.13 13.55
C GLY A 15 18.73 1.28 12.36
N VAL A 16 18.89 -0.03 12.46
CA VAL A 16 18.53 -0.95 11.38
C VAL A 16 17.03 -1.24 11.44
N MET A 17 16.39 -1.26 10.27
CA MET A 17 15.00 -1.72 10.17
C MET A 17 14.92 -3.22 10.51
N SER A 18 14.01 -3.60 11.40
CA SER A 18 13.77 -5.01 11.70
C SER A 18 13.32 -5.76 10.45
N ILE A 19 13.65 -7.05 10.35
CA ILE A 19 13.18 -7.89 9.25
C ILE A 19 11.65 -8.03 9.29
N GLU A 20 11.04 -7.97 10.47
CA GLU A 20 9.57 -7.92 10.61
C GLU A 20 8.97 -6.68 9.91
N ASN A 21 9.51 -5.49 10.16
CA ASN A 21 9.05 -4.26 9.51
C ASN A 21 9.35 -4.29 8.00
N MET A 22 10.50 -4.84 7.59
CA MET A 22 10.82 -5.00 6.18
C MET A 22 9.84 -5.95 5.48
N LYS A 23 9.40 -7.05 6.13
CA LYS A 23 8.36 -7.94 5.58
C LYS A 23 7.03 -7.21 5.38
N LYS A 24 6.61 -6.39 6.35
CA LYS A 24 5.39 -5.55 6.25
C LYS A 24 5.48 -4.58 5.07
N ILE A 25 6.60 -3.85 4.96
CA ILE A 25 6.87 -2.92 3.86
C ILE A 25 6.89 -3.65 2.52
N ASN A 26 7.60 -4.77 2.43
CA ASN A 26 7.73 -5.50 1.19
C ASN A 26 6.38 -6.08 0.75
N GLU A 27 5.58 -6.67 1.63
CA GLU A 27 4.26 -7.18 1.25
C GLU A 27 3.35 -6.07 0.68
N ALA A 28 3.22 -4.94 1.40
CA ALA A 28 2.45 -3.79 0.93
C ALA A 28 2.98 -3.24 -0.41
N TYR A 29 4.30 -3.12 -0.54
CA TYR A 29 4.94 -2.69 -1.79
C TYR A 29 4.64 -3.64 -2.96
N GLN A 30 4.73 -4.95 -2.76
CA GLN A 30 4.47 -5.93 -3.83
C GLN A 30 3.01 -5.93 -4.27
N ILE A 31 2.06 -5.78 -3.32
CA ILE A 31 0.63 -5.64 -3.63
C ILE A 31 0.40 -4.38 -4.47
N LEU A 32 0.89 -3.23 -4.01
CA LEU A 32 0.73 -1.94 -4.71
C LEU A 32 1.33 -1.97 -6.11
N GLN A 33 2.56 -2.47 -6.26
CA GLN A 33 3.23 -2.55 -7.56
C GLN A 33 2.51 -3.51 -8.51
N THR A 34 1.96 -4.61 -8.00
CA THR A 34 1.17 -5.54 -8.81
C THR A 34 -0.12 -4.89 -9.28
N ALA A 35 -0.83 -4.17 -8.40
CA ALA A 35 -2.04 -3.43 -8.75
C ALA A 35 -1.77 -2.33 -9.78
N LEU A 36 -0.71 -1.53 -9.58
CA LEU A 36 -0.30 -0.49 -10.53
C LEU A 36 0.05 -1.06 -11.90
N LYS A 37 0.71 -2.22 -11.95
CA LYS A 37 1.04 -2.91 -13.20
C LYS A 37 -0.20 -3.48 -13.91
N GLN A 38 -1.18 -3.97 -13.16
CA GLN A 38 -2.45 -4.46 -13.68
C GLN A 38 -3.35 -3.30 -14.19
N GLY A 39 -3.21 -2.12 -13.58
CA GLY A 39 -4.08 -0.97 -13.76
C GLY A 39 -5.10 -0.89 -12.62
N LEU A 40 -5.28 0.32 -12.07
CA LEU A 40 -6.22 0.56 -10.97
C LEU A 40 -7.66 0.58 -11.50
N PRO A 41 -8.61 -0.09 -10.84
CA PRO A 41 -10.00 -0.08 -11.27
C PRO A 41 -10.68 1.27 -10.99
N ALA A 42 -11.85 1.50 -11.61
CA ALA A 42 -12.67 2.66 -11.29
C ALA A 42 -13.20 2.61 -9.85
N LEU A 43 -13.46 3.76 -9.22
CA LEU A 43 -13.85 3.83 -7.80
C LEU A 43 -15.12 3.03 -7.44
N LYS A 44 -16.02 2.82 -8.40
CA LYS A 44 -17.25 2.03 -8.19
C LYS A 44 -17.00 0.52 -8.12
N GLU A 45 -15.84 0.05 -8.60
CA GLU A 45 -15.52 -1.37 -8.71
C GLU A 45 -14.91 -1.88 -7.40
N ASN A 46 -15.75 -2.32 -6.47
CA ASN A 46 -15.31 -2.80 -5.15
C ASN A 46 -15.01 -4.30 -5.09
N ASN A 47 -15.45 -5.05 -6.10
CA ASN A 47 -15.41 -6.52 -6.10
C ASN A 47 -14.16 -7.12 -6.76
N GLY A 48 -13.34 -6.30 -7.43
CA GLY A 48 -12.12 -6.75 -8.07
C GLY A 48 -11.09 -7.37 -7.11
N THR A 49 -10.18 -8.15 -7.70
CA THR A 49 -9.04 -8.77 -7.01
C THR A 49 -7.84 -8.89 -7.94
N LEU A 50 -6.65 -8.79 -7.38
CA LEU A 50 -5.41 -9.16 -8.06
C LEU A 50 -5.39 -10.67 -8.30
N LYS A 51 -4.98 -11.07 -9.52
CA LYS A 51 -4.90 -12.50 -9.91
C LYS A 51 -3.88 -13.25 -9.06
N GLU A 52 -2.71 -12.66 -8.88
CA GLU A 52 -1.61 -13.23 -8.10
C GLU A 52 -0.66 -12.10 -7.68
N VAL A 53 -0.32 -12.06 -6.39
CA VAL A 53 0.83 -11.28 -5.90
C VAL A 53 1.87 -12.29 -5.43
N LYS A 54 3.03 -12.32 -6.10
CA LYS A 54 4.08 -13.29 -5.83
C LYS A 54 5.41 -12.60 -5.61
N TYR A 55 6.04 -12.88 -4.47
CA TYR A 55 7.37 -12.35 -4.16
C TYR A 55 8.19 -13.35 -3.35
N THR A 56 9.51 -13.21 -3.47
CA THR A 56 10.48 -14.08 -2.82
C THR A 56 11.45 -13.27 -1.98
N TYR A 57 11.96 -13.90 -0.91
CA TYR A 57 13.13 -13.43 -0.19
C TYR A 57 13.99 -14.62 0.23
N ILE A 58 15.28 -14.37 0.43
CA ILE A 58 16.25 -15.41 0.82
C ILE A 58 16.88 -15.07 2.17
N CYS A 59 17.14 -16.09 2.97
CA CYS A 59 17.93 -16.00 4.20
C CYS A 59 19.17 -16.87 4.10
N TYR A 60 20.30 -16.32 4.52
CA TYR A 60 21.58 -17.02 4.55
C TYR A 60 22.42 -16.50 5.71
N GLY A 61 23.53 -17.20 5.99
CA GLY A 61 24.44 -16.88 7.09
C GLY A 61 24.11 -17.66 8.37
N ALA A 62 25.16 -18.00 9.13
CA ALA A 62 25.02 -18.75 10.37
C ALA A 62 24.16 -17.96 11.39
N GLY A 63 23.22 -18.65 12.02
CA GLY A 63 22.31 -18.05 13.01
C GLY A 63 21.12 -17.27 12.44
N ASN A 64 20.95 -17.17 11.12
CA ASN A 64 19.82 -16.47 10.53
C ASN A 64 18.53 -17.32 10.61
N ASP A 65 17.56 -16.87 11.40
CA ASP A 65 16.29 -17.55 11.68
C ASP A 65 15.08 -16.92 10.97
N ASN A 66 15.27 -15.86 10.18
CA ASN A 66 14.18 -15.12 9.54
C ASN A 66 13.36 -15.92 8.51
N CYS A 67 13.89 -17.08 8.08
CA CYS A 67 13.25 -18.04 7.18
C CYS A 67 12.94 -19.38 7.87
N SER A 68 13.05 -19.46 9.20
CA SER A 68 12.76 -20.68 9.94
C SER A 68 11.26 -21.06 9.88
N PRO A 69 10.92 -22.34 10.06
CA PRO A 69 9.52 -22.79 10.14
C PRO A 69 8.68 -22.05 11.19
N SER A 70 9.24 -21.70 12.35
CA SER A 70 8.53 -20.96 13.41
C SER A 70 8.18 -19.52 13.01
N VAL A 71 9.04 -18.87 12.20
CA VAL A 71 8.81 -17.49 11.71
C VAL A 71 7.87 -17.48 10.50
N THR A 72 8.05 -18.43 9.59
CA THR A 72 7.33 -18.44 8.30
C THR A 72 5.98 -19.16 8.39
N GLY A 73 5.86 -20.15 9.26
CA GLY A 73 4.68 -21.01 9.40
C GLY A 73 4.65 -22.18 8.41
N VAL A 74 5.74 -22.47 7.70
CA VAL A 74 5.84 -23.68 6.87
C VAL A 74 6.05 -24.92 7.73
N ASN A 75 5.57 -26.07 7.26
CA ASN A 75 5.70 -27.34 8.01
C ASN A 75 7.15 -27.90 8.05
N LYS A 76 8.00 -27.55 7.08
CA LYS A 76 9.42 -27.94 7.04
C LYS A 76 10.23 -26.90 6.27
N GLN A 77 11.52 -26.76 6.62
CA GLN A 77 12.36 -25.73 6.00
C GLN A 77 12.72 -26.04 4.54
N ASN A 78 12.87 -27.31 4.15
CA ASN A 78 13.17 -27.68 2.76
C ASN A 78 11.97 -28.40 2.10
N GLY A 79 11.44 -27.79 1.04
CA GLY A 79 10.28 -28.27 0.28
C GLY A 79 8.96 -28.21 1.07
N GLY A 80 8.90 -27.41 2.13
CA GLY A 80 7.72 -27.26 2.97
C GLY A 80 6.80 -26.18 2.47
N THR A 81 5.53 -26.30 2.86
CA THR A 81 4.48 -25.35 2.52
C THR A 81 3.66 -25.03 3.75
N GLY A 82 3.14 -23.82 3.82
CA GLY A 82 2.15 -23.38 4.78
C GLY A 82 1.11 -22.51 4.09
N THR A 83 -0.10 -22.47 4.64
CA THR A 83 -1.16 -21.61 4.14
C THR A 83 -1.66 -20.74 5.28
N LYS A 84 -1.70 -19.43 5.06
CA LYS A 84 -2.31 -18.46 5.96
C LYS A 84 -3.53 -17.88 5.26
N THR A 85 -4.63 -17.80 5.98
CA THR A 85 -5.85 -17.16 5.48
C THR A 85 -6.06 -15.90 6.30
N GLN A 86 -6.28 -14.77 5.63
CA GLN A 86 -6.58 -13.49 6.25
C GLN A 86 -7.83 -12.90 5.61
N THR A 87 -8.65 -12.22 6.41
CA THR A 87 -9.80 -11.48 5.88
C THR A 87 -9.37 -10.04 5.63
N ILE A 88 -9.43 -9.61 4.37
CA ILE A 88 -9.18 -8.24 3.94
C ILE A 88 -10.47 -7.72 3.29
N ASP A 89 -11.05 -6.66 3.85
CA ASP A 89 -12.28 -6.04 3.32
C ASP A 89 -13.46 -7.03 3.18
N GLY A 90 -13.63 -7.91 4.17
CA GLY A 90 -14.63 -8.97 4.13
C GLY A 90 -14.35 -10.09 3.12
N LYS A 91 -13.30 -9.98 2.30
CA LYS A 91 -12.85 -11.02 1.37
C LYS A 91 -11.77 -11.89 2.00
N THR A 92 -11.84 -13.18 1.72
CA THR A 92 -10.83 -14.15 2.15
C THR A 92 -9.63 -14.11 1.21
N VAL A 93 -8.47 -13.72 1.73
CA VAL A 93 -7.18 -13.77 1.03
C VAL A 93 -6.40 -14.98 1.53
N SER A 94 -6.01 -15.84 0.59
CA SER A 94 -5.19 -17.02 0.87
C SER A 94 -3.75 -16.76 0.47
N THR A 95 -2.85 -16.87 1.43
CA THR A 95 -1.41 -16.73 1.25
C THR A 95 -0.77 -18.10 1.36
N THR A 96 -0.23 -18.60 0.24
CA THR A 96 0.59 -19.81 0.23
C THR A 96 2.05 -19.42 0.41
N ILE A 97 2.70 -20.02 1.39
CA ILE A 97 4.12 -19.80 1.71
C ILE A 97 4.85 -21.11 1.43
N SER A 98 5.86 -21.09 0.58
CA SER A 98 6.71 -22.24 0.30
C SER A 98 8.16 -21.97 0.62
N SER A 99 8.86 -22.96 1.17
CA SER A 99 10.26 -22.87 1.58
C SER A 99 11.12 -23.89 0.85
N LYS A 100 12.27 -23.45 0.34
CA LYS A 100 13.25 -24.27 -0.38
C LYS A 100 14.65 -23.99 0.15
N VAL A 101 15.41 -25.03 0.47
CA VAL A 101 16.84 -24.88 0.81
C VAL A 101 17.68 -25.15 -0.42
N VAL A 102 18.63 -24.26 -0.69
CA VAL A 102 19.60 -24.38 -1.79
C VAL A 102 20.98 -24.49 -1.19
N ASP A 103 21.70 -25.54 -1.57
CA ASP A 103 23.07 -25.79 -1.10
C ASP A 103 24.10 -24.88 -1.79
N SER A 104 25.21 -24.59 -1.12
CA SER A 104 26.32 -23.78 -1.65
C SER A 104 26.92 -24.36 -2.94
N THR A 105 26.86 -25.69 -3.11
CA THR A 105 27.41 -26.41 -4.27
C THR A 105 26.38 -26.65 -5.38
N ALA A 106 25.14 -26.15 -5.24
CA ALA A 106 24.11 -26.35 -6.25
C ALA A 106 24.51 -25.69 -7.60
N PRO A 107 24.23 -26.33 -8.76
CA PRO A 107 24.75 -25.91 -10.07
C PRO A 107 24.46 -24.46 -10.48
N ASP A 108 23.36 -23.88 -10.00
CA ASP A 108 22.92 -22.52 -10.34
C ASP A 108 23.05 -21.52 -9.16
N ASN A 109 23.74 -21.90 -8.08
CA ASN A 109 23.87 -21.04 -6.91
C ASN A 109 24.97 -19.97 -7.09
N ALA A 110 24.56 -18.79 -7.56
CA ALA A 110 25.44 -17.64 -7.72
C ALA A 110 25.99 -17.06 -6.39
N TYR A 111 25.38 -17.36 -5.25
CA TYR A 111 25.76 -16.80 -3.94
C TYR A 111 26.96 -17.51 -3.30
N LYS A 112 27.35 -18.70 -3.79
CA LYS A 112 28.46 -19.52 -3.23
C LYS A 112 28.31 -19.84 -1.73
N GLN A 113 27.09 -19.81 -1.23
CA GLN A 113 26.73 -20.16 0.14
C GLN A 113 25.31 -20.74 0.17
N SER A 114 25.03 -21.61 1.13
CA SER A 114 23.69 -22.19 1.28
C SER A 114 22.71 -21.14 1.76
N TYR A 115 21.47 -21.19 1.26
CA TYR A 115 20.41 -20.25 1.62
C TYR A 115 19.04 -20.95 1.66
N THR A 116 18.10 -20.35 2.39
CA THR A 116 16.68 -20.71 2.36
C THR A 116 15.93 -19.65 1.57
N GLU A 117 15.20 -20.06 0.55
CA GLU A 117 14.29 -19.22 -0.23
C GLU A 117 12.86 -19.40 0.28
N ILE A 118 12.19 -18.28 0.57
CA ILE A 118 10.77 -18.23 0.89
C ILE A 118 10.05 -17.57 -0.26
N THR A 119 9.03 -18.24 -0.79
CA THR A 119 8.10 -17.68 -1.77
C THR A 119 6.75 -17.48 -1.10
N ASN A 120 6.18 -16.28 -1.26
CA ASN A 120 4.83 -15.95 -0.82
C ASN A 120 3.99 -15.73 -2.07
N GLU A 121 2.85 -16.41 -2.12
CA GLU A 121 1.89 -16.32 -3.23
C GLU A 121 0.51 -16.00 -2.63
N LEU A 122 0.06 -14.77 -2.82
CA LEU A 122 -1.22 -14.28 -2.35
C LEU A 122 -2.24 -14.31 -3.49
N LYS A 123 -3.41 -14.88 -3.23
CA LYS A 123 -4.53 -14.96 -4.18
C LYS A 123 -5.77 -14.30 -3.62
N GLY A 124 -6.51 -13.61 -4.48
CA GLY A 124 -7.76 -12.93 -4.12
C GLY A 124 -7.56 -11.63 -3.35
N VAL A 125 -6.38 -11.01 -3.44
CA VAL A 125 -6.11 -9.71 -2.79
C VAL A 125 -7.04 -8.65 -3.41
N PRO A 126 -7.87 -7.95 -2.63
CA PRO A 126 -8.74 -6.90 -3.16
C PRO A 126 -7.93 -5.77 -3.80
N ASP A 127 -8.37 -5.28 -4.96
CA ASP A 127 -7.71 -4.19 -5.70
C ASP A 127 -8.54 -2.89 -5.74
N ASN A 128 -9.60 -2.81 -4.92
CA ASN A 128 -10.40 -1.60 -4.79
C ASN A 128 -9.59 -0.45 -4.17
N ALA A 129 -9.97 0.78 -4.48
CA ALA A 129 -9.22 1.98 -4.08
C ALA A 129 -9.01 2.07 -2.56
N GLN A 130 -10.03 1.74 -1.77
CA GLN A 130 -9.96 1.79 -0.31
C GLN A 130 -8.88 0.83 0.22
N GLU A 131 -8.82 -0.39 -0.30
CA GLU A 131 -7.84 -1.37 0.15
C GLU A 131 -6.42 -1.02 -0.27
N LEU A 132 -6.23 -0.57 -1.52
CA LEU A 132 -4.91 -0.12 -1.97
C LEU A 132 -4.40 1.09 -1.17
N LEU A 133 -5.30 2.01 -0.78
CA LEU A 133 -4.93 3.13 0.10
C LEU A 133 -4.53 2.66 1.51
N LYS A 134 -5.12 1.58 2.05
CA LYS A 134 -4.67 0.97 3.31
C LYS A 134 -3.26 0.39 3.17
N GLN A 135 -2.97 -0.27 2.04
CA GLN A 135 -1.61 -0.79 1.76
C GLN A 135 -0.59 0.35 1.67
N ALA A 136 -0.92 1.44 0.96
CA ALA A 136 -0.08 2.63 0.89
C ALA A 136 0.14 3.27 2.28
N SER A 137 -0.94 3.35 3.09
CA SER A 137 -0.87 3.84 4.47
C SER A 137 0.04 2.97 5.33
N ALA A 138 -0.11 1.63 5.27
CA ALA A 138 0.73 0.69 5.99
C ALA A 138 2.20 0.82 5.59
N LEU A 139 2.49 0.98 4.29
CA LEU A 139 3.84 1.19 3.77
C LEU A 139 4.50 2.44 4.37
N ILE A 140 3.86 3.61 4.21
CA ILE A 140 4.44 4.89 4.66
C ILE A 140 4.53 4.97 6.19
N ASN A 141 3.52 4.46 6.90
CA ASN A 141 3.50 4.46 8.36
C ASN A 141 4.56 3.51 8.93
N THR A 142 4.79 2.35 8.32
CA THR A 142 5.85 1.45 8.78
C THR A 142 7.22 2.10 8.60
N ILE A 143 7.47 2.81 7.50
CA ILE A 143 8.70 3.57 7.28
C ILE A 143 8.85 4.66 8.35
N ASN A 144 7.80 5.46 8.57
CA ASN A 144 7.82 6.57 9.50
C ASN A 144 7.99 6.11 10.96
N THR A 145 7.24 5.09 11.38
CA THR A 145 7.29 4.57 12.76
C THR A 145 8.59 3.82 13.05
N ALA A 146 9.08 2.99 12.12
CA ALA A 146 10.35 2.30 12.31
C ALA A 146 11.53 3.28 12.29
N CYS A 147 11.43 4.34 11.47
CA CYS A 147 12.41 5.40 11.31
C CYS A 147 13.87 4.91 11.29
N PRO A 148 14.25 4.01 10.37
CA PRO A 148 15.61 3.50 10.32
C PRO A 148 16.59 4.59 9.88
N TYR A 149 17.87 4.34 10.18
CA TYR A 149 18.99 5.04 9.57
C TYR A 149 19.02 4.84 8.05
N PHE A 150 19.45 5.86 7.34
CA PHE A 150 19.80 5.78 5.93
C PHE A 150 21.11 6.52 5.65
N SER A 151 21.79 6.09 4.59
CA SER A 151 22.87 6.82 3.95
C SER A 151 22.79 6.59 2.44
N VAL A 152 22.90 7.66 1.67
CA VAL A 152 22.80 7.65 0.21
C VAL A 152 24.15 7.92 -0.43
N THR A 153 24.37 7.34 -1.61
CA THR A 153 25.52 7.65 -2.46
C THR A 153 25.07 8.58 -3.57
N ASN A 154 25.39 9.87 -3.45
CA ASN A 154 25.10 10.85 -4.50
C ASN A 154 26.01 10.61 -5.73
N SER A 155 25.43 10.69 -6.94
CA SER A 155 26.18 10.57 -8.19
C SER A 155 27.22 11.69 -8.32
N ASN A 156 28.42 11.38 -8.81
CA ASN A 156 29.45 12.38 -9.11
C ASN A 156 29.28 13.03 -10.49
N SER A 157 28.26 12.63 -11.26
CA SER A 157 28.02 13.20 -12.59
C SER A 157 27.64 14.67 -12.50
N PRO A 158 28.18 15.55 -13.38
CA PRO A 158 27.75 16.93 -13.48
C PRO A 158 26.24 17.01 -13.69
N ASN A 159 25.56 17.92 -12.98
CA ASN A 159 24.11 18.15 -13.03
C ASN A 159 23.21 16.99 -12.53
N ALA A 160 23.77 15.92 -11.95
CA ALA A 160 22.94 14.91 -11.32
C ALA A 160 22.25 15.50 -10.05
N PRO A 161 20.95 15.23 -9.84
CA PRO A 161 20.27 15.66 -8.62
C PRO A 161 20.99 15.09 -7.40
N LYS A 162 21.05 15.90 -6.34
CA LYS A 162 21.68 15.54 -5.07
C LYS A 162 20.60 15.37 -4.02
N MET A 163 20.69 14.29 -3.26
CA MET A 163 19.85 14.07 -2.10
C MET A 163 20.46 14.77 -0.88
N GLU A 164 19.65 15.54 -0.16
CA GLU A 164 19.99 16.13 1.14
C GLU A 164 18.94 15.77 2.20
N PRO A 165 19.35 15.41 3.44
CA PRO A 165 20.73 15.12 3.84
C PRO A 165 21.20 13.78 3.24
N THR A 166 22.53 13.61 3.11
CA THR A 166 23.13 12.37 2.55
C THR A 166 23.15 11.20 3.53
N SER A 167 22.89 11.46 4.80
CA SER A 167 22.67 10.43 5.82
C SER A 167 21.78 10.99 6.92
N GLY A 168 21.02 10.13 7.57
CA GLY A 168 20.01 10.56 8.52
C GLY A 168 19.05 9.45 8.87
N LYS A 169 17.86 9.82 9.33
CA LYS A 169 16.78 8.89 9.66
C LYS A 169 15.63 9.09 8.68
N LEU A 170 14.96 8.02 8.26
CA LEU A 170 13.91 8.15 7.24
C LEU A 170 12.74 9.03 7.71
N CYS A 171 12.36 8.99 8.99
CA CYS A 171 11.35 9.92 9.52
C CYS A 171 11.83 11.38 9.64
N GLY A 172 13.07 11.68 9.22
CA GLY A 172 13.58 13.03 9.07
C GLY A 172 13.04 13.75 7.84
N PHE A 173 12.50 13.01 6.85
CA PHE A 173 11.76 13.54 5.70
C PHE A 173 10.34 13.91 6.09
N THR A 174 10.23 14.82 7.07
CA THR A 174 8.96 15.12 7.74
C THR A 174 7.95 15.76 6.79
N GLN A 175 8.39 16.63 5.89
CA GLN A 175 7.51 17.30 4.94
C GLN A 175 6.96 16.30 3.92
N GLU A 176 7.83 15.46 3.35
CA GLU A 176 7.48 14.45 2.36
C GLU A 176 6.55 13.40 2.94
N ILE A 177 6.88 12.86 4.11
CA ILE A 177 6.05 11.86 4.80
C ILE A 177 4.69 12.46 5.17
N SER A 178 4.65 13.68 5.71
CA SER A 178 3.40 14.34 6.07
C SER A 178 2.53 14.61 4.85
N ALA A 179 3.13 15.05 3.74
CA ALA A 179 2.42 15.26 2.48
C ALA A 179 1.81 13.95 1.96
N ILE A 180 2.59 12.86 1.90
CA ILE A 180 2.11 11.54 1.47
C ILE A 180 0.99 11.02 2.38
N GLN A 181 1.14 11.13 3.70
CA GLN A 181 0.10 10.73 4.66
C GLN A 181 -1.18 11.56 4.48
N LYS A 182 -1.05 12.86 4.24
CA LYS A 182 -2.20 13.74 3.95
C LYS A 182 -2.88 13.34 2.65
N MET A 183 -2.13 13.10 1.57
CA MET A 183 -2.67 12.64 0.29
C MET A 183 -3.47 11.34 0.45
N ILE A 184 -2.93 10.37 1.21
CA ILE A 184 -3.63 9.11 1.48
C ILE A 184 -4.91 9.35 2.28
N THR A 185 -4.86 10.22 3.29
CA THR A 185 -6.02 10.56 4.13
C THR A 185 -7.13 11.23 3.32
N ASP A 186 -6.78 12.25 2.53
CA ASP A 186 -7.73 12.97 1.67
C ASP A 186 -8.34 12.02 0.62
N ALA A 187 -7.54 11.12 0.04
CA ALA A 187 -8.00 10.13 -0.93
C ALA A 187 -8.93 9.07 -0.29
N GLN A 188 -8.67 8.65 0.95
CA GLN A 188 -9.57 7.77 1.70
C GLN A 188 -10.92 8.46 1.96
N GLU A 189 -10.89 9.73 2.37
CA GLU A 189 -12.11 10.51 2.58
C GLU A 189 -12.90 10.71 1.27
N LEU A 190 -12.20 10.90 0.15
CA LEU A 190 -12.79 10.99 -1.18
C LEU A 190 -13.51 9.69 -1.56
N VAL A 191 -12.83 8.55 -1.41
CA VAL A 191 -13.39 7.24 -1.77
C VAL A 191 -14.64 6.95 -0.94
N ASN A 192 -14.66 7.34 0.33
CA ASN A 192 -15.84 7.21 1.21
C ASN A 192 -17.07 7.98 0.73
N GLN A 193 -16.92 9.01 -0.12
CA GLN A 193 -18.07 9.72 -0.70
C GLN A 193 -18.82 8.88 -1.74
N THR A 194 -18.20 7.83 -2.29
CA THR A 194 -18.79 6.98 -3.33
C THR A 194 -20.09 6.31 -2.83
N SER A 195 -20.15 5.88 -1.57
CA SER A 195 -21.37 5.28 -1.00
C SER A 195 -22.50 6.31 -0.90
N ALA A 196 -22.21 7.53 -0.44
CA ALA A 196 -23.20 8.60 -0.34
C ALA A 196 -23.81 8.98 -1.69
N ILE A 197 -23.03 8.91 -2.78
CA ILE A 197 -23.53 9.14 -4.14
C ILE A 197 -24.46 8.00 -4.57
N ASN A 198 -24.05 6.75 -4.32
CA ASN A 198 -24.82 5.55 -4.70
C ASN A 198 -26.13 5.42 -3.90
N GLU A 199 -26.14 5.83 -2.63
CA GLU A 199 -27.34 5.81 -1.76
C GLU A 199 -28.41 6.84 -2.18
N HIS A 200 -28.03 7.84 -2.97
CA HIS A 200 -28.89 8.97 -3.37
C HIS A 200 -28.96 9.14 -4.88
N GLU A 201 -29.26 8.05 -5.61
CA GLU A 201 -29.41 8.08 -7.07
C GLU A 201 -30.41 9.15 -7.55
N GLN A 202 -30.09 9.80 -8.67
CA GLN A 202 -30.91 10.84 -9.29
C GLN A 202 -31.62 10.35 -10.57
N SER A 203 -31.94 9.05 -10.61
CA SER A 203 -32.52 8.39 -11.79
C SER A 203 -34.03 8.57 -11.92
N THR A 204 -34.73 8.91 -10.82
CA THR A 204 -36.19 9.04 -10.80
C THR A 204 -36.63 10.43 -11.25
N PRO A 205 -37.51 10.56 -12.27
CA PRO A 205 -38.09 11.84 -12.65
C PRO A 205 -38.94 12.45 -11.53
N ILE A 206 -38.87 13.77 -11.37
CA ILE A 206 -39.63 14.54 -10.37
C ILE A 206 -40.89 15.18 -10.98
N GLY A 207 -41.85 15.56 -10.14
CA GLY A 207 -43.03 16.34 -10.55
C GLY A 207 -44.26 15.53 -10.97
N ASN A 208 -44.26 14.21 -10.75
CA ASN A 208 -45.43 13.36 -11.00
C ASN A 208 -46.48 13.51 -9.88
N ASN A 209 -47.29 14.59 -9.96
CA ASN A 209 -48.27 14.95 -8.93
C ASN A 209 -49.72 14.91 -9.43
N ASN A 210 -50.11 13.81 -10.10
CA ASN A 210 -51.48 13.58 -10.58
C ASN A 210 -52.06 14.75 -11.42
N GLY A 211 -51.22 15.38 -12.25
CA GLY A 211 -51.60 16.50 -13.10
C GLY A 211 -51.66 17.88 -12.42
N LYS A 212 -51.36 17.97 -11.11
CA LYS A 212 -51.21 19.27 -10.43
C LYS A 212 -49.87 19.92 -10.79
N PRO A 213 -49.79 21.26 -10.87
CA PRO A 213 -48.52 21.97 -10.96
C PRO A 213 -47.62 21.61 -9.78
N PHE A 214 -46.31 21.55 -10.04
CA PHE A 214 -45.29 21.31 -9.02
C PHE A 214 -45.31 22.40 -7.93
N ASN A 215 -45.33 21.99 -6.66
CA ASN A 215 -45.22 22.87 -5.51
C ASN A 215 -43.87 22.67 -4.77
N PRO A 216 -42.93 23.62 -4.86
CA PRO A 216 -41.64 23.52 -4.19
C PRO A 216 -41.70 23.35 -2.67
N PHE A 217 -42.80 23.76 -2.03
CA PHE A 217 -42.96 23.69 -0.57
C PHE A 217 -43.40 22.30 -0.08
N THR A 218 -43.98 21.46 -0.95
CA THR A 218 -44.56 20.16 -0.55
C THR A 218 -44.00 18.99 -1.36
N ASP A 219 -43.56 19.22 -2.59
CA ASP A 219 -43.25 18.18 -3.57
C ASP A 219 -41.74 17.98 -3.75
N ALA A 220 -40.93 18.55 -2.84
CA ALA A 220 -39.48 18.61 -2.93
C ALA A 220 -38.75 17.71 -1.91
N SER A 221 -39.38 16.63 -1.42
CA SER A 221 -38.74 15.70 -0.47
C SER A 221 -37.47 15.05 -1.05
N PHE A 222 -37.38 14.90 -2.37
CA PHE A 222 -36.19 14.44 -3.08
C PHE A 222 -34.96 15.35 -2.89
N ALA A 223 -35.17 16.63 -2.56
CA ALA A 223 -34.12 17.64 -2.51
C ALA A 223 -33.05 17.33 -1.45
N GLN A 224 -33.40 16.62 -0.37
CA GLN A 224 -32.42 16.23 0.66
C GLN A 224 -31.39 15.24 0.10
N GLY A 225 -31.86 14.20 -0.60
CA GLY A 225 -30.98 13.23 -1.26
C GLY A 225 -30.20 13.86 -2.42
N MET A 226 -30.86 14.71 -3.21
CA MET A 226 -30.21 15.48 -4.28
C MET A 226 -29.06 16.36 -3.75
N LEU A 227 -29.29 17.07 -2.64
CA LEU A 227 -28.27 17.91 -1.99
C LEU A 227 -27.13 17.07 -1.42
N ALA A 228 -27.42 15.94 -0.78
CA ALA A 228 -26.40 15.04 -0.25
C ALA A 228 -25.52 14.47 -1.38
N ASN A 229 -26.13 14.02 -2.49
CA ASN A 229 -25.41 13.55 -3.67
C ASN A 229 -24.52 14.66 -4.27
N ALA A 230 -25.08 15.84 -4.53
CA ALA A 230 -24.33 16.96 -5.10
C ALA A 230 -23.17 17.42 -4.20
N SER A 231 -23.40 17.46 -2.88
CA SER A 231 -22.37 17.81 -1.90
C SER A 231 -21.25 16.78 -1.85
N ALA A 232 -21.59 15.49 -1.94
CA ALA A 232 -20.60 14.41 -1.99
C ALA A 232 -19.74 14.50 -3.25
N GLN A 233 -20.32 14.74 -4.43
CA GLN A 233 -19.57 14.95 -5.68
C GLN A 233 -18.63 16.16 -5.60
N ALA A 234 -19.12 17.30 -5.10
CA ALA A 234 -18.31 18.50 -4.93
C ALA A 234 -17.15 18.26 -3.94
N LYS A 235 -17.41 17.52 -2.86
CA LYS A 235 -16.39 17.13 -1.88
C LYS A 235 -15.32 16.23 -2.49
N MET A 236 -15.70 15.25 -3.33
CA MET A 236 -14.73 14.42 -4.06
C MET A 236 -13.83 15.27 -4.95
N LEU A 237 -14.39 16.23 -5.70
CA LEU A 237 -13.61 17.12 -6.57
C LEU A 237 -12.63 17.96 -5.76
N ASN A 238 -13.07 18.53 -4.64
CA ASN A 238 -12.22 19.34 -3.76
C ASN A 238 -11.08 18.51 -3.14
N LEU A 239 -11.37 17.29 -2.67
CA LEU A 239 -10.35 16.39 -2.12
C LEU A 239 -9.35 15.94 -3.18
N ALA A 240 -9.82 15.62 -4.40
CA ALA A 240 -8.93 15.28 -5.52
C ALA A 240 -7.97 16.43 -5.85
N HIS A 241 -8.51 17.66 -5.86
CA HIS A 241 -7.70 18.86 -6.04
C HIS A 241 -6.68 19.03 -4.91
N GLN A 242 -7.09 18.85 -3.64
CA GLN A 242 -6.19 18.94 -2.48
C GLN A 242 -5.05 17.91 -2.53
N VAL A 243 -5.33 16.67 -2.93
CA VAL A 243 -4.32 15.63 -3.16
C VAL A 243 -3.30 16.09 -4.19
N GLY A 244 -3.75 16.68 -5.30
CA GLY A 244 -2.87 17.24 -6.32
C GLY A 244 -2.00 18.38 -5.80
N GLN A 245 -2.59 19.31 -5.04
CA GLN A 245 -1.85 20.47 -4.50
C GLN A 245 -0.82 20.08 -3.45
N ALA A 246 -1.03 18.99 -2.71
CA ALA A 246 -0.10 18.54 -1.67
C ALA A 246 1.28 18.11 -2.22
N ILE A 247 1.37 17.79 -3.52
CA ILE A 247 2.61 17.30 -4.15
C ILE A 247 2.98 18.05 -5.43
N ASN A 248 2.23 19.09 -5.82
CA ASN A 248 2.53 19.86 -7.02
C ASN A 248 3.84 20.65 -6.82
N PRO A 249 4.93 20.34 -7.55
CA PRO A 249 6.22 21.00 -7.36
C PRO A 249 6.20 22.50 -7.61
N GLU A 250 5.22 23.04 -8.37
CA GLU A 250 5.06 24.48 -8.57
C GLU A 250 4.71 25.23 -7.26
N ASN A 251 4.13 24.52 -6.29
CA ASN A 251 3.71 25.05 -4.99
C ASN A 251 4.60 24.55 -3.84
N LEU A 252 5.66 23.79 -4.14
CA LEU A 252 6.63 23.35 -3.15
C LEU A 252 7.82 24.32 -3.13
N THR A 253 8.28 24.64 -1.93
CA THR A 253 9.53 25.38 -1.74
C THR A 253 10.62 24.38 -1.34
N GLY A 254 11.71 24.31 -2.10
CA GLY A 254 12.91 23.60 -1.67
C GLY A 254 13.59 24.36 -0.52
N SER A 255 13.93 23.65 0.56
CA SER A 255 14.90 24.11 1.54
C SER A 255 16.28 23.58 1.18
#